data_AF-A0A6P0I001-F1
#
_entry.id   AF-A0A6P0I001-F1
#
_cell.length_a   1.000
_cell.length_b   1.000
_cell.length_c   1.000
_cell.angle_alpha   90.00
_cell.angle_beta   90.00
_cell.angle_gamma   90.00
#
_symmetry.space_group_name_H-M   'P 1'
#
loop_
_entity.id
_entity.type
_entity.pdbx_description
1 polymer ?
#
loop_
_entity_poly.entity_id
_entity_poly.type
_entity_poly.pdbx_seq_one_letter_code
_entity_poly.pdbx_strand_id
1 'polypeptide(L)'
;MSENQEKTFRDGVSQSDRLLKELKPDYVAVEERSLSDLLEFVQEYAQKVNYYDTSNSKNGNWSNFFDEEVDDMVDYIENPQKFNEDQNKLRQLSQAHLVLLFTFLKLLEHPQQQFKDLTGRYLDFYYKDVLKLTNKKEVADKVNVIFELVPGVEEHQIEQETLLNAGVDSQGIDLHYQTDREIR
;
A
#
# COMPACT_ATOMS: atom_id res chain seq x y z
N MET A 1 -32.78 43.36 15.05
CA MET A 1 -33.26 42.11 14.46
C MET A 1 -32.05 41.44 13.86
N SER A 2 -31.62 40.35 14.47
CA SER A 2 -30.32 39.72 14.23
C SER A 2 -30.51 38.57 13.26
N GLU A 3 -30.10 38.75 12.00
CA GLU A 3 -30.04 37.65 11.04
C GLU A 3 -28.74 36.87 11.24
N ASN A 4 -28.86 35.74 11.93
CA ASN A 4 -27.83 34.74 12.07
C ASN A 4 -27.69 34.02 10.72
N GLN A 5 -26.71 34.42 9.90
CA GLN A 5 -26.30 33.60 8.77
C GLN A 5 -25.48 32.43 9.30
N GLU A 6 -26.14 31.27 9.48
CA GLU A 6 -25.46 29.99 9.69
C GLU A 6 -24.56 29.70 8.48
N LYS A 7 -23.27 30.01 8.61
CA LYS A 7 -22.21 29.47 7.75
C LYS A 7 -22.19 27.96 7.96
N THR A 8 -22.87 27.24 7.08
CA THR A 8 -22.77 25.78 6.99
C THR A 8 -21.36 25.43 6.52
N PHE A 9 -20.46 25.16 7.46
CA PHE A 9 -19.22 24.44 7.16
C PHE A 9 -19.62 23.02 6.77
N ARG A 10 -19.80 22.79 5.47
CA ARG A 10 -19.77 21.45 4.91
C ARG A 10 -18.32 21.02 4.96
N ASP A 11 -17.97 20.27 5.99
CA ASP A 11 -16.71 19.53 6.04
C ASP A 11 -16.75 18.48 4.92
N GLY A 12 -16.39 18.93 3.72
CA GLY A 12 -16.18 18.06 2.59
C GLY A 12 -14.86 17.36 2.84
N VAL A 13 -14.92 16.04 3.02
CA VAL A 13 -13.77 15.13 2.98
C VAL A 13 -12.71 15.66 2.03
N SER A 14 -11.48 15.79 2.53
CA SER A 14 -10.35 16.30 1.77
C SER A 14 -10.26 15.55 0.44
N GLN A 15 -9.80 16.19 -0.64
CA GLN A 15 -9.69 15.51 -1.93
C GLN A 15 -8.85 14.22 -1.82
N SER A 16 -7.86 14.21 -0.94
CA SER A 16 -7.06 13.04 -0.55
C SER A 16 -7.89 11.87 -0.03
N ASP A 17 -9.01 12.13 0.66
CA ASP A 17 -9.89 11.09 1.23
C ASP A 17 -10.91 10.55 0.22
N ARG A 18 -10.96 11.10 -1.01
CA ARG A 18 -11.83 10.60 -2.11
C ARG A 18 -11.16 9.54 -2.98
N LEU A 19 -9.91 9.19 -2.71
CA LEU A 19 -9.24 8.11 -3.42
C LEU A 19 -9.83 6.76 -2.95
N LEU A 20 -10.61 6.12 -3.83
CA LEU A 20 -11.10 4.76 -3.60
C LEU A 20 -9.91 3.82 -3.37
N LYS A 21 -9.92 3.13 -2.24
CA LYS A 21 -8.84 2.19 -1.87
C LYS A 21 -8.72 1.07 -2.91
N GLU A 22 -9.86 0.74 -3.52
CA GLU A 22 -10.06 -0.26 -4.57
C GLU A 22 -9.32 0.06 -5.87
N LEU A 23 -8.95 1.33 -6.10
CA LEU A 23 -8.21 1.77 -7.28
C LEU A 23 -6.70 1.77 -7.09
N LYS A 24 -6.21 1.42 -5.89
CA LYS A 24 -4.78 1.36 -5.68
C LYS A 24 -4.19 0.11 -6.34
N PRO A 25 -3.05 0.20 -7.03
CA PRO A 25 -2.39 -0.95 -7.68
C PRO A 25 -2.12 -2.14 -6.75
N ASP A 26 -1.93 -1.87 -5.46
CA ASP A 26 -1.65 -2.81 -4.38
C ASP A 26 -2.90 -3.28 -3.62
N TYR A 27 -4.10 -2.90 -4.07
CA TYR A 27 -5.35 -3.27 -3.40
C TYR A 27 -5.69 -4.76 -3.51
N VAL A 28 -5.38 -5.38 -4.66
CA VAL A 28 -5.48 -6.84 -4.87
C VAL A 28 -4.11 -7.32 -5.33
N ALA A 29 -3.54 -8.29 -4.63
CA ALA A 29 -2.35 -8.99 -5.14
C ALA A 29 -2.79 -10.27 -5.85
N VAL A 30 -2.09 -10.63 -6.93
CA VAL A 30 -2.33 -11.91 -7.62
C VAL A 30 -1.93 -13.10 -6.74
N GLU A 31 -0.97 -12.88 -5.83
CA GLU A 31 -0.52 -13.83 -4.82
C GLU A 31 -0.49 -13.11 -3.47
N GLU A 32 -1.53 -13.32 -2.65
CA GLU A 32 -1.71 -12.71 -1.32
C GLU A 32 -1.27 -13.61 -0.18
N ARG A 33 -0.93 -14.88 -0.46
CA ARG A 33 -0.56 -15.84 0.58
C ARG A 33 0.77 -15.44 1.21
N SER A 34 0.77 -15.38 2.53
CA SER A 34 1.98 -15.27 3.32
C SER A 34 2.78 -16.57 3.27
N LEU A 35 4.02 -16.52 3.76
CA LEU A 35 4.84 -17.72 3.92
C LEU A 35 4.15 -18.79 4.79
N SER A 36 3.42 -18.37 5.84
CA SER A 36 2.63 -19.27 6.69
C SER A 36 1.53 -19.96 5.90
N ASP A 37 0.74 -19.19 5.13
CA ASP A 37 -0.35 -19.73 4.31
C ASP A 37 0.18 -20.73 3.27
N LEU A 38 1.35 -20.45 2.69
CA LEU A 38 2.00 -21.36 1.74
C LEU A 38 2.46 -22.66 2.41
N LEU A 39 3.04 -22.57 3.61
CA LEU A 39 3.48 -23.74 4.37
C LEU A 39 2.30 -24.60 4.81
N GLU A 40 1.24 -23.99 5.36
CA GLU A 40 -0.01 -24.68 5.68
C GLU A 40 -0.60 -25.37 4.46
N PHE A 41 -0.69 -24.66 3.33
CA PHE A 41 -1.18 -25.21 2.08
C PHE A 41 -0.36 -26.43 1.64
N VAL A 42 0.98 -26.37 1.69
CA VAL A 42 1.83 -27.48 1.27
C VAL A 42 1.71 -28.66 2.23
N GLN A 43 1.60 -28.43 3.54
CA GLN A 43 1.36 -29.50 4.53
C GLN A 43 0.01 -30.21 4.26
N GLU A 44 -1.06 -29.45 4.02
CA GLU A 44 -2.36 -30.03 3.65
C GLU A 44 -2.31 -30.77 2.31
N TYR A 45 -1.58 -30.22 1.35
CA TYR A 45 -1.42 -30.83 0.03
C TYR A 45 -0.65 -32.15 0.12
N ALA A 46 0.42 -32.21 0.93
CA ALA A 46 1.23 -33.41 1.12
C ALA A 46 0.42 -34.61 1.63
N GLN A 47 -0.61 -34.37 2.45
CA GLN A 47 -1.53 -35.42 2.91
C GLN A 47 -2.32 -36.08 1.76
N LYS A 48 -2.54 -35.35 0.66
CA LYS A 48 -3.27 -35.81 -0.53
C LYS A 48 -2.36 -36.50 -1.56
N VAL A 49 -1.03 -36.40 -1.40
CA VAL A 49 -0.05 -37.02 -2.30
C VAL A 49 0.37 -38.38 -1.75
N ASN A 50 0.15 -39.46 -2.50
CA ASN A 50 0.57 -40.79 -2.10
C ASN A 50 2.10 -40.90 -2.05
N TYR A 51 2.63 -41.53 -1.01
CA TYR A 51 4.03 -41.91 -0.92
C TYR A 51 4.19 -43.36 -1.39
N TYR A 52 5.22 -43.62 -2.20
CA TYR A 52 5.58 -44.95 -2.67
C TYR A 52 6.98 -45.28 -2.18
N ASP A 53 7.15 -46.45 -1.60
CA ASP A 53 8.44 -46.91 -1.12
C ASP A 53 9.36 -47.37 -2.27
N THR A 54 10.56 -47.85 -1.93
CA THR A 54 11.55 -48.32 -2.91
C THR A 54 11.10 -49.55 -3.70
N SER A 55 10.07 -50.26 -3.25
CA SER A 55 9.43 -51.37 -3.97
C SER A 55 8.30 -50.90 -4.88
N ASN A 56 8.08 -49.59 -4.98
CA ASN A 56 6.95 -48.96 -5.68
C ASN A 56 5.59 -49.34 -5.07
N SER A 57 5.56 -49.70 -3.79
CA SER A 57 4.33 -49.97 -3.06
C SER A 57 3.86 -48.72 -2.34
N LYS A 58 2.55 -48.43 -2.41
CA LYS A 58 1.97 -47.29 -1.69
C LYS A 58 2.14 -47.49 -0.18
N ASN A 59 2.78 -46.54 0.48
CA ASN A 59 3.08 -46.57 1.90
C ASN A 59 2.73 -45.22 2.56
N GLY A 60 1.42 -44.92 2.66
CA GLY A 60 0.95 -43.65 3.23
C GLY A 60 1.00 -42.48 2.23
N ASN A 61 1.37 -41.30 2.72
CA ASN A 61 1.40 -40.04 1.99
C ASN A 61 2.67 -39.24 2.34
N TRP A 62 2.81 -38.05 1.74
CA TRP A 62 3.97 -37.20 1.95
C TRP A 62 3.89 -36.32 3.20
N SER A 63 2.94 -36.51 4.11
CA SER A 63 2.84 -35.66 5.32
C SER A 63 4.08 -35.74 6.20
N ASN A 64 4.73 -36.91 6.27
CA ASN A 64 5.98 -37.14 7.01
C ASN A 64 7.20 -36.38 6.44
N PHE A 65 7.03 -35.65 5.33
CA PHE A 65 8.01 -34.68 4.88
C PHE A 65 8.06 -33.47 5.82
N PHE A 66 6.96 -33.20 6.54
CA PHE A 66 6.76 -32.05 7.42
C PHE A 66 6.47 -32.53 8.83
N ASP A 67 7.53 -32.71 9.62
CA ASP A 67 7.41 -33.17 11.02
C ASP A 67 7.33 -32.01 12.03
N GLU A 68 7.60 -30.77 11.59
CA GLU A 68 7.67 -29.58 12.46
C GLU A 68 6.42 -28.70 12.31
N GLU A 69 6.19 -27.82 13.29
CA GLU A 69 5.08 -26.85 13.25
C GLU A 69 5.39 -25.71 12.27
N VAL A 70 4.32 -25.15 11.66
CA VAL A 70 4.46 -24.07 10.68
C VAL A 70 5.15 -22.85 11.27
N ASP A 71 4.82 -22.47 12.50
CA ASP A 71 5.43 -21.32 13.19
C ASP A 71 6.96 -21.47 13.31
N ASP A 72 7.44 -22.66 13.64
CA ASP A 72 8.87 -22.95 13.74
C ASP A 72 9.57 -22.91 12.38
N MET A 73 8.90 -23.41 11.33
CA MET A 73 9.42 -23.34 9.96
C MET A 73 9.52 -21.88 9.50
N VAL A 74 8.49 -21.07 9.74
CA VAL A 74 8.49 -19.63 9.42
C VAL A 74 9.61 -18.92 10.16
N ASP A 75 9.72 -19.13 11.48
CA ASP A 75 10.79 -18.57 12.31
C ASP A 75 12.17 -18.94 11.78
N TYR A 76 12.36 -20.18 11.33
CA TYR A 76 13.64 -20.64 10.78
C TYR A 76 13.96 -20.01 9.43
N ILE A 77 12.98 -19.83 8.55
CA ILE A 77 13.17 -19.20 7.23
C ILE A 77 13.57 -17.72 7.38
N GLU A 78 12.94 -17.02 8.34
CA GLU A 78 13.19 -15.61 8.62
C GLU A 78 14.49 -15.40 9.41
N ASN A 79 14.69 -16.17 10.47
CA ASN A 79 15.83 -16.03 11.36
C ASN A 79 16.35 -17.39 11.87
N PRO A 80 17.16 -18.10 11.06
CA PRO A 80 17.72 -19.40 11.45
C PRO A 80 18.53 -19.35 12.76
N GLN A 81 19.12 -18.20 13.10
CA GLN A 81 19.96 -18.04 14.28
C GLN A 81 19.19 -18.15 15.59
N LYS A 82 17.86 -17.98 15.57
CA LYS A 82 16.97 -18.15 16.74
C LYS A 82 17.07 -19.54 17.35
N PHE A 83 17.41 -20.55 16.54
CA PHE A 83 17.50 -21.95 16.96
C PHE A 83 18.92 -22.39 17.34
N ASN A 84 19.90 -21.49 17.41
CA ASN A 84 21.28 -21.86 17.77
C ASN A 84 21.40 -22.50 19.17
N GLU A 85 20.50 -22.14 20.09
CA GLU A 85 20.45 -22.71 21.45
C GLU A 85 19.76 -24.08 21.49
N ASP A 86 18.83 -24.36 20.56
CA ASP A 86 18.16 -25.65 20.42
C ASP A 86 18.73 -26.45 19.25
N GLN A 87 19.80 -27.19 19.55
CA GLN A 87 20.51 -28.02 18.57
C GLN A 87 19.65 -29.15 17.97
N ASN A 88 18.61 -29.60 18.68
CA ASN A 88 17.73 -30.66 18.16
C ASN A 88 16.79 -30.09 17.10
N LYS A 89 16.12 -28.99 17.44
CA LYS A 89 15.19 -28.31 16.53
C LYS A 89 15.89 -27.74 15.31
N LEU A 90 17.10 -27.19 15.51
CA LEU A 90 17.95 -26.75 14.43
C LEU A 90 18.28 -27.90 13.45
N ARG A 91 18.58 -29.10 13.94
CA ARG A 91 18.84 -30.27 13.08
C ARG A 91 17.60 -30.72 12.32
N GLN A 92 16.44 -30.70 12.95
CA GLN A 92 15.17 -31.08 12.31
C GLN A 92 14.82 -30.10 11.17
N LEU A 93 14.97 -28.79 11.40
CA LEU A 93 14.64 -27.74 10.43
C LEU A 93 15.71 -27.57 9.33
N SER A 94 16.97 -27.92 9.61
CA SER A 94 18.09 -27.82 8.65
C SER A 94 18.26 -29.03 7.73
N GLN A 95 17.30 -29.95 7.71
CA GLN A 95 17.32 -31.08 6.78
C GLN A 95 17.33 -30.59 5.32
N ALA A 96 18.18 -31.20 4.49
CA ALA A 96 18.46 -30.69 3.14
C ALA A 96 17.21 -30.52 2.26
N HIS A 97 16.21 -31.39 2.41
CA HIS A 97 14.97 -31.31 1.66
C HIS A 97 14.07 -30.16 2.12
N LEU A 98 14.03 -29.88 3.43
CA LEU A 98 13.32 -28.73 3.99
C LEU A 98 14.00 -27.43 3.58
N VAL A 99 15.32 -27.34 3.73
CA VAL A 99 16.09 -26.13 3.35
C VAL A 99 15.92 -25.82 1.86
N LEU A 100 15.88 -26.84 1.00
CA LEU A 100 15.59 -26.65 -0.43
C LEU A 100 14.19 -26.05 -0.66
N LEU A 101 13.16 -26.61 -0.02
CA LEU A 101 11.79 -26.10 -0.11
C LEU A 101 11.69 -24.68 0.46
N PHE A 102 12.26 -24.42 1.63
CA PHE A 102 12.31 -23.12 2.29
C PHE A 102 12.97 -22.08 1.39
N THR A 103 14.09 -22.42 0.75
CA THR A 103 14.75 -21.54 -0.21
C THR A 103 13.86 -21.28 -1.41
N PHE A 104 13.18 -22.30 -1.93
CA PHE A 104 12.23 -22.13 -3.03
C PHE A 104 11.07 -21.18 -2.66
N LEU A 105 10.46 -21.36 -1.48
CA LEU A 105 9.39 -20.49 -0.99
C LEU A 105 9.87 -19.05 -0.82
N LYS A 106 11.08 -18.84 -0.28
CA LYS A 106 11.69 -17.52 -0.18
C LYS A 106 11.93 -16.86 -1.55
N LEU A 107 12.33 -17.64 -2.55
CA LEU A 107 12.50 -17.13 -3.91
C LEU A 107 11.15 -16.77 -4.57
N LEU A 108 10.06 -17.40 -4.16
CA LEU A 108 8.70 -17.12 -4.64
C LEU A 108 8.17 -15.75 -4.18
N GLU A 109 8.80 -15.13 -3.18
CA GLU A 109 8.47 -13.75 -2.76
C GLU A 109 8.87 -12.71 -3.81
N HIS A 110 9.95 -12.93 -4.57
CA HIS A 110 10.44 -11.93 -5.53
C HIS A 110 9.45 -11.63 -6.68
N PRO A 111 8.77 -12.63 -7.28
CA PRO A 111 7.69 -12.38 -8.25
C PRO A 111 6.50 -11.57 -7.71
N GLN A 112 6.27 -11.50 -6.39
CA GLN A 112 5.12 -10.78 -5.84
C GLN A 112 5.11 -9.29 -6.21
N GLN A 113 6.29 -8.66 -6.32
CA GLN A 113 6.39 -7.27 -6.79
C GLN A 113 5.94 -7.13 -8.25
N GLN A 114 6.30 -8.07 -9.11
CA GLN A 114 5.91 -8.04 -10.53
C GLN A 114 4.40 -8.20 -10.71
N PHE A 115 3.73 -8.92 -9.80
CA PHE A 115 2.28 -9.01 -9.78
C PHE A 115 1.60 -7.70 -9.40
N LYS A 116 2.17 -6.93 -8.46
CA LYS A 116 1.66 -5.57 -8.11
C LYS A 116 1.77 -4.60 -9.29
N ASP A 117 2.85 -4.68 -10.06
CA ASP A 117 3.00 -3.87 -11.27
C ASP A 117 1.98 -4.27 -12.34
N LEU A 118 1.64 -5.57 -12.44
CA LEU A 118 0.64 -6.06 -13.39
C LEU A 118 -0.76 -5.52 -13.07
N THR A 119 -1.19 -5.55 -11.80
CA THR A 119 -2.49 -5.01 -11.38
C THR A 119 -2.60 -3.51 -11.62
N GLY A 120 -1.53 -2.75 -11.33
CA GLY A 120 -1.47 -1.33 -11.66
C GLY A 120 -1.63 -1.06 -13.16
N ARG A 121 -0.89 -1.79 -14.00
CA ARG A 121 -0.98 -1.66 -15.47
C ARG A 121 -2.35 -2.04 -16.01
N TYR A 122 -2.97 -3.08 -15.47
CA TYR A 122 -4.31 -3.50 -15.86
C TYR A 122 -5.35 -2.44 -15.50
N LEU A 123 -5.24 -1.84 -14.32
CA LEU A 123 -6.15 -0.79 -13.86
C LEU A 123 -6.03 0.46 -14.75
N ASP A 124 -4.81 0.85 -15.08
CA ASP A 124 -4.54 1.94 -16.03
C ASP A 124 -5.13 1.63 -17.41
N PHE A 125 -4.89 0.44 -17.95
CA PHE A 125 -5.46 0.01 -19.23
C PHE A 125 -6.99 0.07 -19.22
N TYR A 126 -7.62 -0.47 -18.17
CA TYR A 126 -9.07 -0.52 -18.08
C TYR A 126 -9.70 0.89 -17.98
N TYR A 127 -9.18 1.75 -17.10
CA TYR A 127 -9.77 3.07 -16.91
C TYR A 127 -9.38 4.08 -17.99
N LYS A 128 -8.14 4.06 -18.50
CA LYS A 128 -7.64 5.03 -19.47
C LYS A 128 -7.86 4.59 -20.92
N ASP A 129 -7.66 3.32 -21.26
CA ASP A 129 -7.73 2.86 -22.65
C ASP A 129 -9.12 2.30 -23.01
N VAL A 130 -9.72 1.49 -22.13
CA VAL A 130 -11.05 0.89 -22.37
C VAL A 130 -12.16 1.90 -22.08
N LEU A 131 -12.20 2.44 -20.85
CA LEU A 131 -13.23 3.39 -20.43
C LEU A 131 -12.96 4.84 -20.86
N LYS A 132 -11.72 5.15 -21.27
CA LYS A 132 -11.31 6.49 -21.73
C LYS A 132 -11.56 7.59 -20.71
N LEU A 133 -11.42 7.26 -19.42
CA LEU A 133 -11.45 8.25 -18.36
C LEU A 133 -10.19 9.12 -18.44
N THR A 134 -10.38 10.42 -18.23
CA THR A 134 -9.29 11.39 -18.14
C THR A 134 -9.20 11.91 -16.72
N ASN A 135 -7.97 12.03 -16.20
CA ASN A 135 -7.75 12.70 -14.92
C ASN A 135 -8.31 14.12 -14.97
N LYS A 136 -9.01 14.53 -13.92
CA LYS A 136 -9.46 15.92 -13.79
C LYS A 136 -8.24 16.81 -13.69
N LYS A 137 -8.32 17.97 -14.35
CA LYS A 137 -7.29 19.00 -14.20
C LYS A 137 -7.23 19.46 -12.75
N GLU A 138 -6.04 19.85 -12.33
CA GLU A 138 -5.84 20.54 -11.07
C GLU A 138 -6.66 21.83 -11.06
N VAL A 139 -7.28 22.11 -9.92
CA VAL A 139 -8.03 23.34 -9.67
C VAL A 139 -7.28 24.06 -8.58
N ALA A 140 -6.87 25.30 -8.85
CA ALA A 140 -6.16 26.11 -7.88
C ALA A 140 -7.01 26.32 -6.61
N ASP A 141 -6.35 26.26 -5.46
CA ASP A 141 -6.98 26.49 -4.17
C ASP A 141 -7.43 27.95 -4.00
N LYS A 142 -8.42 28.16 -3.15
CA LYS A 142 -8.93 29.49 -2.80
C LYS A 142 -8.86 29.70 -1.31
N VAL A 143 -8.34 30.86 -0.91
CA VAL A 143 -8.20 31.25 0.49
C VAL A 143 -8.89 32.58 0.75
N ASN A 144 -9.36 32.78 1.99
CA ASN A 144 -9.86 34.09 2.41
C ASN A 144 -8.72 34.85 3.07
N VAL A 145 -8.48 36.07 2.62
CA VAL A 145 -7.45 36.97 3.18
C VAL A 145 -8.15 38.17 3.81
N ILE A 146 -7.68 38.56 5.00
CA ILE A 146 -8.15 39.75 5.71
C ILE A 146 -7.03 40.80 5.60
N PHE A 147 -7.39 42.00 5.16
CA PHE A 147 -6.49 43.15 5.10
C PHE A 147 -6.77 44.08 6.26
N GLU A 148 -5.72 44.60 6.88
CA GLU A 148 -5.81 45.63 7.92
C GLU A 148 -5.17 46.92 7.40
N LEU A 149 -5.88 48.03 7.58
CA LEU A 149 -5.38 49.35 7.20
C LEU A 149 -4.40 49.86 8.27
N VAL A 150 -3.36 50.54 7.81
CA VAL A 150 -2.39 51.22 8.69
C VAL A 150 -3.08 52.45 9.33
N PRO A 151 -2.80 52.79 10.60
CA PRO A 151 -3.39 53.97 11.26
C PRO A 151 -3.17 55.26 10.46
N GLY A 152 -4.25 55.98 10.18
CA GLY A 152 -4.24 57.24 9.40
C GLY A 152 -4.65 57.11 7.94
N VAL A 153 -4.99 55.90 7.47
CA VAL A 153 -5.55 55.64 6.14
C VAL A 153 -7.00 55.18 6.28
N GLU A 154 -7.95 55.87 5.65
CA GLU A 154 -9.38 55.54 5.73
C GLU A 154 -9.82 54.51 4.68
N GLU A 155 -9.16 54.48 3.52
CA GLU A 155 -9.50 53.58 2.40
C GLU A 155 -8.22 53.28 1.59
N HIS A 156 -8.09 52.05 1.11
CA HIS A 156 -7.01 51.67 0.19
C HIS A 156 -7.51 50.62 -0.81
N GLN A 157 -7.44 50.96 -2.09
CA GLN A 157 -7.88 50.09 -3.17
C GLN A 157 -6.81 49.06 -3.52
N ILE A 158 -7.20 47.78 -3.49
CA ILE A 158 -6.39 46.65 -3.96
C ILE A 158 -6.96 46.19 -5.30
N GLU A 159 -6.11 46.22 -6.33
CA GLU A 159 -6.51 45.78 -7.67
C GLU A 159 -6.82 44.28 -7.68
N GLN A 160 -7.73 43.89 -8.56
CA GLN A 160 -7.84 42.50 -8.97
C GLN A 160 -6.47 42.06 -9.51
N GLU A 161 -6.13 40.79 -9.37
CA GLU A 161 -4.85 40.25 -9.83
C GLU A 161 -3.62 40.59 -8.96
N THR A 162 -3.82 41.22 -7.80
CA THR A 162 -2.73 41.50 -6.85
C THR A 162 -2.16 40.20 -6.28
N LEU A 163 -0.84 40.03 -6.40
CA LEU A 163 -0.12 38.86 -5.89
C LEU A 163 0.13 38.98 -4.38
N LEU A 164 -0.26 37.94 -3.65
CA LEU A 164 -0.08 37.78 -2.22
C LEU A 164 0.90 36.64 -1.97
N ASN A 165 1.95 36.91 -1.18
CA ASN A 165 2.92 35.90 -0.82
C ASN A 165 2.31 34.89 0.16
N ALA A 166 2.43 33.60 -0.14
CA ALA A 166 1.94 32.49 0.67
C ALA A 166 3.06 31.65 1.30
N GLY A 167 4.31 32.10 1.20
CA GLY A 167 5.49 31.35 1.63
C GLY A 167 5.97 30.38 0.55
N VAL A 168 6.60 29.28 0.97
CA VAL A 168 7.13 28.24 0.08
C VAL A 168 6.37 26.94 0.26
N ASP A 169 6.26 26.16 -0.81
CA ASP A 169 5.70 24.81 -0.76
C ASP A 169 6.68 23.79 -0.14
N SER A 170 6.24 22.54 -0.06
CA SER A 170 7.06 21.41 0.44
C SER A 170 8.31 21.10 -0.40
N GLN A 171 8.42 21.65 -1.61
CA GLN A 171 9.56 21.52 -2.52
C GLN A 171 10.45 22.78 -2.54
N GLY A 172 10.11 23.81 -1.76
CA GLY A 172 10.85 25.06 -1.68
C GLY A 172 10.53 26.06 -2.80
N ILE A 173 9.41 25.88 -3.52
CA ILE A 173 8.95 26.79 -4.56
C ILE A 173 8.05 27.87 -3.93
N ASP A 174 8.26 29.13 -4.29
CA ASP A 174 7.43 30.24 -3.83
C ASP A 174 5.98 30.09 -4.30
N LEU A 175 5.06 30.16 -3.34
CA LEU A 175 3.62 30.11 -3.56
C LEU A 175 3.06 31.54 -3.55
N HIS A 176 2.29 31.86 -4.59
CA HIS A 176 1.58 33.13 -4.68
C HIS A 176 0.09 32.88 -4.87
N TYR A 177 -0.72 33.59 -4.09
CA TYR A 177 -2.16 33.73 -4.34
C TYR A 177 -2.43 35.03 -5.09
N GLN A 178 -3.55 35.06 -5.81
CA GLN A 178 -3.96 36.21 -6.59
C GLN A 178 -5.36 36.64 -6.13
N THR A 179 -5.58 37.95 -5.98
CA THR A 179 -6.92 38.48 -5.68
C THR A 179 -7.86 38.24 -6.85
N ASP A 180 -9.03 37.66 -6.59
CA ASP A 180 -10.02 37.30 -7.61
C ASP A 180 -10.94 38.47 -7.98
N ARG A 181 -10.93 39.55 -7.19
CA ARG A 181 -11.70 40.78 -7.39
C ARG A 181 -10.98 41.97 -6.79
N GLU A 182 -11.38 43.15 -7.25
CA GLU A 182 -11.01 44.44 -6.66
C GLU A 182 -11.62 44.57 -5.24
N ILE A 183 -10.84 45.09 -4.31
CA ILE A 183 -11.23 45.33 -2.90
C ILE A 183 -10.98 46.81 -2.59
N ARG A 184 -11.91 47.45 -1.91
CA ARG A 184 -11.81 48.84 -1.43
C ARG A 184 -11.97 48.89 0.08
#